data_AF-A0A023DKL0-F1
#
_entry.id   AF-A0A023DKL0-F1
#
_cell.length_a   1.000
_cell.length_b   1.000
_cell.length_c   1.000
_cell.angle_alpha   90.00
_cell.angle_beta   90.00
_cell.angle_gamma   90.00
#
_symmetry.space_group_name_H-M   'P 1'
#
loop_
_entity.id
_entity.type
_entity.pdbx_description
1 polymer ?
#
loop_
_entity_poly.entity_id
_entity_poly.type
_entity_poly.pdbx_seq_one_letter_code
_entity_poly.pdbx_strand_id
1 'polypeptide(L)'
;MLINAGFAAYDGYKAFKKGGWKAAAIAVGVGLVGGAAFKAYRIYKAGETAKIMKILLAAKHGKGNTTIEVGRVSKRLAKKAGKAWVGLGAKPLYKNGKWIGYRSKDKSKVFRMQYKKTRRVYQVNFEEFYKSPINKKTYKLRNAHLNF
;
A
#
# COMPACT_ATOMS: atom_id res chain seq x y z
N MET A 1 -2.77 -22.93 43.94
CA MET A 1 -2.11 -23.44 42.72
C MET A 1 -1.39 -22.26 42.02
N LEU A 2 -0.19 -21.92 42.49
CA LEU A 2 0.56 -20.69 42.13
C LEU A 2 1.80 -21.00 41.27
N ILE A 3 1.73 -22.06 40.47
CA ILE A 3 2.87 -22.60 39.71
C ILE A 3 2.76 -22.24 38.21
N ASN A 4 1.62 -21.73 37.74
CA ASN A 4 1.35 -21.57 36.31
C ASN A 4 1.53 -20.14 35.75
N ALA A 5 1.77 -19.13 36.59
CA ALA A 5 1.99 -17.75 36.14
C ALA A 5 3.46 -17.45 35.77
N GLY A 6 4.41 -18.14 36.43
CA GLY A 6 5.84 -17.94 36.19
C GLY A 6 6.32 -18.49 34.84
N PHE A 7 5.73 -19.58 34.36
CA PHE A 7 6.09 -20.20 33.08
C PHE A 7 5.65 -19.34 31.88
N ALA A 8 4.45 -18.74 31.95
CA ALA A 8 3.93 -17.86 30.89
C ALA A 8 4.72 -16.55 30.76
N ALA A 9 5.17 -15.98 31.88
CA ALA A 9 6.03 -14.80 31.88
C ALA A 9 7.42 -15.09 31.27
N TYR A 10 7.98 -16.27 31.58
CA TYR A 10 9.30 -16.69 31.08
C TYR A 10 9.29 -17.03 29.59
N ASP A 11 8.23 -17.68 29.09
CA ASP A 11 8.07 -17.93 27.65
C ASP A 11 7.83 -16.64 26.86
N GLY A 12 7.12 -15.67 27.43
CA GLY A 12 6.99 -14.33 26.86
C GLY A 12 8.34 -13.61 26.71
N TYR A 13 9.24 -13.77 27.69
CA TYR A 13 10.58 -13.18 27.66
C TYR A 13 11.52 -13.87 26.64
N LYS A 14 11.46 -15.21 26.53
CA LYS A 14 12.20 -15.95 25.50
C LYS A 14 11.70 -15.65 24.08
N ALA A 15 10.40 -15.44 23.89
CA ALA A 15 9.81 -15.00 22.63
C ALA A 15 10.21 -13.54 22.29
N PHE A 16 10.34 -12.66 23.29
CA PHE A 16 10.81 -11.28 23.10
C PHE A 16 12.23 -11.21 22.52
N LYS A 17 13.16 -12.04 23.01
CA LYS A 17 14.54 -12.09 22.47
C LYS A 17 14.64 -12.67 21.06
N LYS A 18 13.67 -13.49 20.61
CA LYS A 18 13.69 -14.13 19.28
C LYS A 18 12.82 -13.41 18.22
N GLY A 19 11.81 -12.63 18.60
CA GLY A 19 10.79 -12.09 17.67
C GLY A 19 10.65 -10.58 17.56
N GLY A 20 11.43 -9.80 18.33
CA GLY A 20 11.36 -8.34 18.33
C GLY A 20 10.06 -7.76 18.93
N TRP A 21 10.12 -6.48 19.30
CA TRP A 21 9.10 -5.73 20.04
C TRP A 21 7.64 -5.83 19.54
N LYS A 22 7.43 -6.17 18.26
CA LYS A 22 6.08 -6.35 17.68
C LYS A 22 5.41 -7.68 18.05
N ALA A 23 6.17 -8.76 18.24
CA ALA A 23 5.62 -10.05 18.66
C ALA A 23 5.27 -10.02 20.15
N ALA A 24 6.11 -9.38 20.95
CA ALA A 24 5.87 -9.19 22.39
C ALA A 24 4.66 -8.29 22.66
N ALA A 25 4.42 -7.24 21.86
CA ALA A 25 3.22 -6.41 22.00
C ALA A 25 1.92 -7.19 21.70
N ILE A 26 1.96 -8.18 20.80
CA ILE A 26 0.81 -9.04 20.49
C ILE A 26 0.63 -10.07 21.61
N ALA A 27 1.71 -10.65 22.14
CA ALA A 27 1.64 -11.65 23.22
C ALA A 27 1.19 -11.04 24.56
N VAL A 28 1.63 -9.82 24.90
CA VAL A 28 1.24 -9.13 26.14
C VAL A 28 -0.13 -8.43 25.99
N GLY A 29 -0.47 -7.98 24.77
CA GLY A 29 -1.71 -7.24 24.52
C GLY A 29 -2.99 -8.07 24.60
N VAL A 30 -2.93 -9.39 24.39
CA VAL A 30 -4.15 -10.24 24.33
C VAL A 30 -4.79 -10.46 25.71
N GLY A 31 -4.08 -10.21 26.81
CA GLY A 31 -4.53 -10.58 28.16
C GLY A 31 -5.55 -9.66 28.84
N LEU A 32 -5.48 -8.33 28.68
CA LEU A 32 -6.31 -7.44 29.51
C LEU A 32 -6.81 -6.13 28.85
N VAL A 33 -6.19 -5.66 27.74
CA VAL A 33 -6.58 -4.40 27.06
C VAL A 33 -6.69 -4.57 25.52
N GLY A 34 -6.36 -5.74 24.98
CA GLY A 34 -6.15 -5.94 23.54
C GLY A 34 -7.38 -6.08 22.67
N GLY A 35 -8.53 -6.50 23.19
CA GLY A 35 -9.70 -6.79 22.34
C GLY A 35 -10.24 -5.56 21.59
N ALA A 36 -10.47 -4.46 22.32
CA ALA A 36 -11.01 -3.22 21.76
C ALA A 36 -9.98 -2.47 20.90
N ALA A 37 -8.72 -2.39 21.34
CA ALA A 37 -7.63 -1.79 20.59
C ALA A 37 -7.32 -2.57 19.30
N PHE A 38 -7.36 -3.91 19.35
CA PHE A 38 -7.21 -4.76 18.17
C PHE A 38 -8.39 -4.63 17.21
N LYS A 39 -9.63 -4.52 17.73
CA LYS A 39 -10.83 -4.27 16.91
C LYS A 39 -10.78 -2.90 16.24
N ALA A 40 -10.40 -1.85 16.96
CA ALA A 40 -10.19 -0.51 16.41
C ALA A 40 -9.07 -0.50 15.35
N TYR A 41 -7.97 -1.21 15.59
CA TYR A 41 -6.91 -1.40 14.60
C TYR A 41 -7.40 -2.11 13.33
N ARG A 42 -8.23 -3.15 13.46
CA ARG A 42 -8.86 -3.84 12.32
C ARG A 42 -9.79 -2.91 11.54
N ILE A 43 -10.62 -2.13 12.21
CA ILE A 43 -11.52 -1.16 11.58
C ILE A 43 -10.72 -0.06 10.86
N TYR A 44 -9.70 0.48 11.51
CA TYR A 44 -8.78 1.45 10.88
C TYR A 44 -8.12 0.88 9.63
N LYS A 45 -7.64 -0.37 9.69
CA LYS A 45 -7.08 -1.08 8.54
C LYS A 45 -8.10 -1.32 7.45
N ALA A 46 -9.33 -1.66 7.78
CA ALA A 46 -10.41 -1.82 6.82
C ALA A 46 -10.70 -0.49 6.11
N GLY A 47 -10.72 0.63 6.85
CA GLY A 47 -10.87 1.98 6.29
C GLY A 47 -9.72 2.39 5.35
N GLU A 48 -8.46 2.10 5.71
CA GLU A 48 -7.32 2.29 4.81
C GLU A 48 -7.48 1.44 3.54
N THR A 49 -7.90 0.18 3.69
CA THR A 49 -8.03 -0.78 2.59
C THR A 49 -9.16 -0.39 1.64
N ALA A 50 -10.31 0.08 2.16
CA ALA A 50 -11.40 0.59 1.34
C ALA A 50 -10.98 1.80 0.50
N LYS A 51 -10.22 2.74 1.09
CA LYS A 51 -9.67 3.89 0.35
C LYS A 51 -8.69 3.44 -0.74
N ILE A 52 -7.82 2.47 -0.46
CA ILE A 52 -6.90 1.88 -1.45
C ILE A 52 -7.68 1.19 -2.58
N MET A 53 -8.71 0.41 -2.24
CA MET A 53 -9.58 -0.25 -3.23
C MET A 53 -10.29 0.78 -4.11
N LYS A 54 -10.81 1.87 -3.54
CA LYS A 54 -11.43 2.97 -4.31
C LYS A 54 -10.45 3.57 -5.32
N ILE A 55 -9.20 3.80 -4.92
CA ILE A 55 -8.12 4.29 -5.80
C ILE A 55 -7.84 3.30 -6.92
N LEU A 56 -7.70 2.01 -6.59
CA LEU A 56 -7.42 0.96 -7.57
C LEU A 56 -8.58 0.75 -8.55
N LEU A 57 -9.81 0.86 -8.06
CA LEU A 57 -11.02 0.78 -8.87
C LEU A 57 -11.08 1.96 -9.85
N ALA A 58 -10.86 3.18 -9.35
CA ALA A 58 -10.73 4.38 -10.19
C ALA A 58 -9.62 4.22 -11.24
N ALA A 59 -8.46 3.67 -10.83
CA ALA A 59 -7.35 3.39 -11.74
C ALA A 59 -7.69 2.35 -12.82
N LYS A 60 -8.49 1.33 -12.48
CA LYS A 60 -8.98 0.34 -13.45
C LYS A 60 -9.97 0.97 -14.42
N HIS A 61 -10.87 1.84 -13.97
CA HIS A 61 -11.88 2.45 -14.84
C HIS A 61 -11.36 3.61 -15.70
N GLY A 62 -10.21 4.20 -15.36
CA GLY A 62 -9.58 5.23 -16.20
C GLY A 62 -9.11 4.68 -17.56
N LYS A 63 -9.85 5.03 -18.62
CA LYS A 63 -9.47 4.80 -20.03
C LYS A 63 -9.10 6.14 -20.66
N GLY A 64 -7.89 6.26 -21.22
CA GLY A 64 -7.37 7.55 -21.72
C GLY A 64 -6.94 8.48 -20.58
N ASN A 65 -6.70 9.77 -20.85
CA ASN A 65 -6.22 10.76 -19.87
C ASN A 65 -7.29 11.20 -18.84
N THR A 66 -8.07 10.26 -18.31
CA THR A 66 -9.13 10.55 -17.34
C THR A 66 -8.51 11.00 -16.02
N THR A 67 -8.91 12.19 -15.55
CA THR A 67 -8.58 12.65 -14.20
C THR A 67 -9.75 12.35 -13.28
N ILE A 68 -9.55 11.52 -12.26
CA ILE A 68 -10.59 11.21 -11.27
C ILE A 68 -10.18 11.83 -9.93
N GLU A 69 -11.07 12.63 -9.35
CA GLU A 69 -10.91 13.17 -8.01
C GLU A 69 -11.36 12.13 -6.98
N VAL A 70 -10.41 11.62 -6.20
CA VAL A 70 -10.71 10.59 -5.18
C VAL A 70 -10.94 11.22 -3.80
N GLY A 71 -10.92 12.56 -3.72
CA GLY A 71 -10.98 13.34 -2.48
C GLY A 71 -9.64 13.35 -1.73
N ARG A 72 -9.65 13.84 -0.49
CA ARG A 72 -8.45 13.89 0.36
C ARG A 72 -7.94 12.48 0.67
N VAL A 73 -6.91 12.06 -0.06
CA VAL A 73 -6.18 10.81 0.20
C VAL A 73 -4.77 11.16 0.64
N SER A 74 -4.30 10.55 1.73
CA SER A 74 -2.94 10.78 2.18
C SER A 74 -1.92 10.20 1.18
N LYS A 75 -0.79 10.88 1.02
CA LYS A 75 0.37 10.41 0.24
C LYS A 75 0.77 8.96 0.56
N ARG A 76 0.60 8.53 1.82
CA ARG A 76 0.88 7.15 2.26
C ARG A 76 -0.06 6.15 1.62
N LEU A 77 -1.37 6.43 1.55
CA LEU A 77 -2.36 5.56 0.93
C LEU A 77 -2.18 5.49 -0.58
N ALA A 78 -1.90 6.63 -1.22
CA ALA A 78 -1.56 6.67 -2.64
C ALA A 78 -0.35 5.80 -2.98
N LYS A 79 0.72 5.84 -2.15
CA LYS A 79 1.88 4.95 -2.31
C LYS A 79 1.53 3.47 -2.14
N LYS A 80 0.69 3.12 -1.15
CA LYS A 80 0.23 1.73 -0.94
C LYS A 80 -0.58 1.23 -2.14
N ALA A 81 -1.51 2.04 -2.64
CA ALA A 81 -2.28 1.74 -3.85
C ALA A 81 -1.37 1.59 -5.07
N GLY A 82 -0.40 2.49 -5.24
CA GLY A 82 0.59 2.42 -6.30
C GLY A 82 1.42 1.13 -6.26
N LYS A 83 1.84 0.69 -5.07
CA LYS A 83 2.55 -0.59 -4.90
C LYS A 83 1.65 -1.80 -5.18
N ALA A 84 0.39 -1.76 -4.73
CA ALA A 84 -0.59 -2.81 -5.01
C ALA A 84 -0.91 -2.93 -6.50
N TRP A 85 -0.97 -1.79 -7.22
CA TRP A 85 -1.17 -1.75 -8.67
C TRP A 85 -0.08 -2.49 -9.43
N VAL A 86 1.20 -2.15 -9.18
CA VAL A 86 2.33 -2.74 -9.92
C VAL A 86 2.64 -4.19 -9.52
N GLY A 87 2.13 -4.64 -8.38
CA GLY A 87 2.28 -6.02 -7.91
C GLY A 87 3.60 -6.30 -7.18
N LEU A 88 3.80 -7.58 -6.84
CA LEU A 88 4.98 -8.07 -6.12
C LEU A 88 6.26 -7.89 -6.96
N GLY A 89 7.39 -7.62 -6.29
CA GLY A 89 8.67 -7.37 -6.96
C GLY A 89 8.76 -6.02 -7.65
N ALA A 90 7.87 -5.08 -7.31
CA ALA A 90 7.89 -3.71 -7.80
C ALA A 90 9.25 -3.03 -7.61
N LYS A 91 9.79 -2.48 -8.69
CA LYS A 91 11.03 -1.69 -8.66
C LYS A 91 10.69 -0.21 -8.46
N PRO A 92 11.36 0.50 -7.54
CA PRO A 92 11.19 1.95 -7.38
C PRO A 92 11.70 2.69 -8.62
N LEU A 93 11.01 3.77 -8.98
CA LEU A 93 11.41 4.68 -10.03
C LEU A 93 11.92 5.97 -9.42
N TYR A 94 13.04 6.47 -9.94
CA TYR A 94 13.65 7.72 -9.51
C TYR A 94 13.83 8.65 -10.72
N LYS A 95 13.71 9.95 -10.48
CA LYS A 95 14.08 11.00 -11.44
C LYS A 95 14.87 12.05 -10.67
N ASN A 96 16.11 12.32 -11.11
CA ASN A 96 17.04 13.25 -10.46
C ASN A 96 17.21 12.95 -8.96
N GLY A 97 17.46 11.67 -8.62
CA GLY A 97 17.59 11.20 -7.23
C GLY A 97 16.29 11.18 -6.42
N LYS A 98 15.18 11.75 -6.92
CA LYS A 98 13.90 11.79 -6.22
C LYS A 98 13.02 10.62 -6.63
N TRP A 99 12.43 9.95 -5.64
CA TRP A 99 11.46 8.89 -5.89
C TRP A 99 10.22 9.46 -6.59
N ILE A 100 9.84 8.85 -7.71
CA ILE A 100 8.68 9.27 -8.52
C ILE A 100 7.63 8.17 -8.68
N GLY A 101 7.87 6.94 -8.23
CA GLY A 101 6.89 5.87 -8.43
C GLY A 101 7.42 4.45 -8.33
N TYR A 102 6.66 3.52 -8.89
CA TYR A 102 7.01 2.11 -8.99
C TYR A 102 6.76 1.57 -10.39
N ARG A 103 7.47 0.51 -10.77
CA ARG A 103 7.27 -0.25 -12.00
C ARG A 103 7.22 -1.74 -11.68
N SER A 104 6.33 -2.46 -12.34
CA SER A 104 6.22 -3.92 -12.22
C SER A 104 7.47 -4.61 -12.78
N LYS A 105 7.75 -5.84 -12.32
CA LYS A 105 8.94 -6.61 -12.75
C LYS A 105 8.97 -6.86 -14.26
N ASP A 106 7.81 -7.19 -14.82
CA ASP A 106 7.54 -7.42 -16.24
C ASP A 106 7.41 -6.12 -17.08
N LYS A 107 7.50 -4.95 -16.43
CA LYS A 107 7.33 -3.62 -17.03
C LYS A 107 5.92 -3.35 -17.61
N SER A 108 4.93 -4.20 -17.36
CA SER A 108 3.55 -4.03 -17.83
C SER A 108 2.77 -2.96 -17.07
N LYS A 109 3.13 -2.65 -15.83
CA LYS A 109 2.43 -1.67 -14.99
C LYS A 109 3.38 -0.64 -14.42
N VAL A 110 2.95 0.61 -14.42
CA VAL A 110 3.71 1.73 -13.87
C VAL A 110 2.79 2.57 -13.01
N PHE A 111 3.27 2.92 -11.83
CA PHE A 111 2.68 3.92 -10.96
C PHE A 111 3.64 5.10 -10.85
N ARG A 112 3.16 6.32 -11.05
CA ARG A 112 3.95 7.53 -10.80
C ARG A 112 3.19 8.50 -9.92
N MET A 113 3.92 9.31 -9.16
CA MET A 113 3.37 10.35 -8.31
C MET A 113 4.19 11.61 -8.45
N GLN A 114 3.50 12.72 -8.68
CA GLN A 114 4.09 14.05 -8.83
C GLN A 114 3.30 15.04 -7.99
N TYR A 115 4.02 15.92 -7.29
CA TYR A 115 3.40 17.10 -6.69
C TYR A 115 3.24 18.20 -7.74
N LYS A 116 2.01 18.68 -7.94
CA LYS A 116 1.70 19.79 -8.85
C LYS A 116 1.59 21.07 -8.04
N LYS A 117 2.66 21.88 -8.04
CA LYS A 117 2.74 23.13 -7.26
C LYS A 117 1.60 24.10 -7.58
N THR A 118 1.23 24.24 -8.85
CA THR A 118 0.19 25.16 -9.34
C THR A 118 -1.18 24.89 -8.71
N ARG A 119 -1.53 23.62 -8.51
CA ARG A 119 -2.81 23.20 -7.94
C ARG A 119 -2.70 22.76 -6.48
N ARG A 120 -1.50 22.78 -5.90
CA ARG A 120 -1.19 22.29 -4.54
C ARG A 120 -1.69 20.87 -4.24
N VAL A 121 -1.77 20.02 -5.27
CA VAL A 121 -2.25 18.62 -5.17
C VAL A 121 -1.17 17.62 -5.56
N TYR A 122 -1.29 16.39 -5.05
CA TYR A 122 -0.55 15.25 -5.57
C TYR A 122 -1.34 14.62 -6.71
N GLN A 123 -0.72 14.58 -7.89
CA GLN A 123 -1.23 13.82 -9.02
C GLN A 123 -0.51 12.47 -9.08
N VAL A 124 -1.28 11.40 -9.19
CA VAL A 124 -0.76 10.06 -9.47
C VAL A 124 -1.23 9.57 -10.82
N ASN A 125 -0.39 8.75 -11.44
CA ASN A 125 -0.65 8.14 -12.73
C ASN A 125 -0.56 6.62 -12.58
N PHE A 126 -1.58 5.91 -13.05
CA PHE A 126 -1.62 4.45 -13.11
C PHE A 126 -1.66 4.04 -14.58
N GLU A 127 -0.55 3.47 -15.04
CA GLU A 127 -0.39 3.00 -16.41
C GLU A 127 -0.37 1.47 -16.44
N GLU A 128 -1.03 0.90 -17.43
CA GLU A 128 -0.95 -0.51 -17.79
C GLU A 128 -0.67 -0.64 -19.29
N PHE A 129 0.24 -1.53 -19.63
CA PHE A 129 0.75 -1.77 -20.96
C PHE A 129 0.58 -3.24 -21.30
N TYR A 130 0.14 -3.49 -22.54
CA TYR A 130 0.10 -4.82 -23.13
C TYR A 130 1.19 -4.93 -24.19
N LYS A 131 2.07 -5.91 -24.04
CA LYS A 131 3.03 -6.25 -25.07
C LYS A 131 2.45 -7.37 -25.91
N SER A 132 2.11 -7.08 -27.16
CA SER A 132 1.54 -8.09 -28.06
C SER A 132 2.59 -9.17 -28.34
N PRO A 133 2.25 -10.47 -28.17
CA PRO A 133 3.17 -11.55 -28.47
C PRO A 133 3.43 -11.69 -29.96
N ILE A 134 2.49 -11.25 -30.80
CA ILE A 134 2.52 -11.41 -32.26
C ILE A 134 3.49 -10.42 -32.89
N ASN A 135 3.30 -9.12 -32.62
CA ASN A 135 4.04 -8.05 -33.32
C ASN A 135 5.06 -7.34 -32.42
N LYS A 136 5.23 -7.79 -31.17
CA LYS A 136 6.11 -7.21 -30.15
C LYS A 136 5.84 -5.73 -29.82
N LYS A 137 4.78 -5.12 -30.37
CA LYS A 137 4.39 -3.73 -30.08
C LYS A 137 3.81 -3.63 -28.68
N THR A 138 4.03 -2.49 -28.05
CA THR A 138 3.50 -2.18 -26.72
C THR A 138 2.32 -1.23 -26.85
N TYR A 139 1.18 -1.64 -26.35
CA TYR A 139 -0.07 -0.88 -26.36
C TYR A 139 -0.35 -0.37 -24.95
N LYS A 140 -0.76 0.89 -24.81
CA LYS A 140 -1.20 1.43 -23.52
C LYS A 140 -2.66 1.04 -23.29
N LEU A 141 -2.91 0.11 -22.36
CA LEU A 141 -4.25 -0.34 -22.01
C LEU A 141 -4.97 0.63 -21.08
N ARG A 142 -4.25 1.22 -20.12
CA ARG A 142 -4.82 2.12 -19.12
C ARG A 142 -3.89 3.29 -18.82
N ASN A 143 -4.48 4.44 -18.53
CA ASN A 143 -3.76 5.66 -18.17
C ASN A 143 -4.57 6.55 -17.21
N ALA A 144 -4.85 6.07 -16.01
CA ALA A 144 -5.65 6.85 -15.07
C ALA A 144 -4.79 7.91 -14.36
N HIS A 145 -5.26 9.15 -14.36
CA HIS A 145 -4.73 10.22 -13.52
C HIS A 145 -5.65 10.40 -12.31
N LEU A 146 -5.12 10.41 -11.11
CA LEU A 146 -5.89 10.73 -9.91
C LEU A 146 -5.25 11.91 -9.20
N ASN A 147 -6.08 12.87 -8.76
CA ASN A 147 -5.62 13.98 -7.94
C ASN A 147 -6.05 13.75 -6.48
N PHE A 148 -5.15 14.10 -5.56
CA PHE A 148 -5.37 14.02 -4.11
C PHE A 148 -4.85 15.27 -3.39
#